data_AF-A0A6P5RLE4-F1
#
_entry.id   AF-A0A6P5RLE4-F1
#
_cell.length_a   1.000
_cell.length_b   1.000
_cell.length_c   1.000
_cell.angle_alpha   90.00
_cell.angle_beta   90.00
_cell.angle_gamma   90.00
#
_symmetry.space_group_name_H-M   'P 1'
#
loop_
_entity.id
_entity.type
_entity.pdbx_description
1 polymer ?
#
loop_
_entity_poly.entity_id
_entity_poly.type
_entity_poly.pdbx_seq_one_letter_code
_entity_poly.pdbx_strand_id
1 'polypeptide(L)'
;MDPPSTLQCELRPYQKQAVHWMIQLEKGQCIDEGAMTLHPCWEAYRLADKRDRVIYLNAFSGDATTEFPSTLQMARGGILADSMGLGKTIMTIALLLAHSGHGLSGSHPTSQSSSEDIEISDISDHSPSNLPKKVTSFSGFDKFMKRKNTLADGGSLIICPMTLLGQWKAEIETHAQPGSLSVYVHYGQSRQKDAKLLAQSDVVITSYGVLASEFSAEVI
;
A
#
# COMPACT_ATOMS: atom_id res chain seq x y z
N MET A 1 20.07 -6.72 -7.11
CA MET A 1 19.61 -7.28 -5.82
C MET A 1 19.62 -8.78 -5.93
N ASP A 2 20.32 -9.44 -5.02
CA ASP A 2 20.25 -10.89 -4.91
C ASP A 2 18.94 -11.28 -4.22
N PRO A 3 18.28 -12.37 -4.65
CA PRO A 3 17.05 -12.84 -4.02
C PRO A 3 17.31 -13.23 -2.55
N PRO A 4 16.28 -13.17 -1.69
CA PRO A 4 16.42 -13.64 -0.31
C PRO A 4 16.88 -15.10 -0.29
N SER A 5 17.83 -15.43 0.59
CA SER A 5 18.41 -16.77 0.71
C SER A 5 17.42 -17.86 1.08
N THR A 6 16.23 -17.46 1.57
CA THR A 6 15.10 -18.33 1.90
C THR A 6 14.26 -18.73 0.69
N LEU A 7 14.51 -18.16 -0.49
CA LEU A 7 13.85 -18.56 -1.74
C LEU A 7 14.56 -19.79 -2.33
N GLN A 8 13.83 -20.89 -2.48
CA GLN A 8 14.38 -22.18 -2.95
C GLN A 8 14.59 -22.25 -4.47
N CYS A 9 14.04 -21.32 -5.26
CA CYS A 9 14.18 -21.30 -6.71
C CYS A 9 15.05 -20.14 -7.21
N GLU A 10 15.73 -20.37 -8.33
CA GLU A 10 16.51 -19.33 -8.99
C GLU A 10 15.62 -18.40 -9.83
N LEU A 11 15.64 -17.10 -9.53
CA LEU A 11 14.97 -16.08 -10.31
C LEU A 11 15.71 -15.79 -11.62
N ARG A 12 14.97 -15.66 -12.72
CA ARG A 12 15.50 -15.18 -14.00
C ARG A 12 15.87 -13.70 -13.93
N PRO A 13 16.75 -13.19 -14.80
CA PRO A 13 17.20 -11.79 -14.77
C PRO A 13 16.06 -10.76 -14.74
N TYR A 14 15.03 -10.95 -15.58
CA TYR A 14 13.86 -10.07 -15.61
C TYR A 14 13.03 -10.15 -14.32
N GLN A 15 12.95 -11.33 -13.68
CA GLN A 15 12.25 -11.51 -12.42
C GLN A 15 12.97 -10.78 -11.28
N LYS A 16 14.30 -10.81 -11.27
CA LYS A 16 15.11 -10.03 -10.32
C LYS A 16 14.88 -8.53 -10.47
N GLN A 17 14.79 -8.04 -11.71
CA GLN A 17 14.47 -6.64 -11.99
C GLN A 17 13.07 -6.27 -11.48
N ALA A 18 12.06 -7.11 -11.75
CA ALA A 18 10.70 -6.90 -11.28
C ALA A 18 10.61 -6.87 -9.75
N VAL A 19 11.25 -7.82 -9.05
CA VAL A 19 11.29 -7.84 -7.58
C VAL A 19 11.99 -6.61 -7.01
N HIS A 20 13.11 -6.19 -7.60
CA HIS A 20 13.81 -4.98 -7.18
C HIS A 20 12.91 -3.74 -7.29
N TRP A 21 12.22 -3.61 -8.42
CA TRP A 21 11.25 -2.54 -8.65
C TRP A 21 10.10 -2.56 -7.65
N MET A 22 9.51 -3.73 -7.36
CA MET A 22 8.44 -3.86 -6.36
C MET A 22 8.90 -3.44 -4.96
N ILE A 23 10.09 -3.86 -4.52
CA ILE A 23 10.67 -3.46 -3.21
C ILE A 23 10.85 -1.94 -3.14
N GLN A 24 11.29 -1.30 -4.23
CA GLN A 24 11.43 0.15 -4.27
C GLN A 24 10.08 0.86 -4.12
N LEU A 25 9.03 0.35 -4.77
CA LEU A 25 7.68 0.90 -4.66
C LEU A 25 7.08 0.77 -3.25
N GLU A 26 7.44 -0.26 -2.48
CA GLU A 26 6.92 -0.46 -1.11
C GLU A 26 7.61 0.42 -0.07
N LYS A 27 8.88 0.80 -0.29
CA LYS A 27 9.63 1.69 0.62
C LYS A 27 9.03 3.09 0.72
N GLY A 28 8.30 3.53 -0.30
CA GLY A 28 7.55 4.80 -0.29
C GLY A 28 8.41 6.06 -0.10
N GLN A 29 9.74 5.94 -0.21
CA GLN A 29 10.66 7.07 -0.18
C GLN A 29 10.90 7.56 -1.59
N CYS A 30 10.70 8.87 -1.77
CA CYS A 30 10.97 9.61 -2.98
C CYS A 30 12.33 9.20 -3.55
N ILE A 31 12.32 8.70 -4.77
CA ILE A 31 13.53 8.70 -5.59
C ILE A 31 13.91 10.19 -5.67
N ASP A 32 15.01 10.59 -5.05
CA ASP A 32 15.52 11.96 -5.09
C ASP A 32 15.77 12.40 -6.55
N GLU A 33 15.95 11.43 -7.47
CA GLU A 33 16.03 11.64 -8.92
C GLU A 33 14.67 11.95 -9.59
N GLY A 34 13.54 11.59 -8.97
CA GLY A 34 12.19 11.92 -9.46
C GLY A 34 11.78 13.38 -9.23
N ALA A 35 12.58 14.14 -8.49
CA ALA A 35 12.41 15.58 -8.35
C ALA A 35 12.72 16.36 -9.65
N MET A 36 13.18 15.68 -10.71
CA MET A 36 13.52 16.31 -11.99
C MET A 36 12.49 16.09 -13.11
N THR A 37 11.53 15.16 -12.96
CA THR A 37 10.60 14.79 -14.02
C THR A 37 9.17 15.21 -13.67
N LEU A 38 8.63 16.10 -14.51
CA LEU A 38 7.25 16.56 -14.38
C LEU A 38 6.32 15.39 -14.67
N HIS A 39 5.33 15.16 -13.80
CA HIS A 39 4.35 14.10 -14.00
C HIS A 39 3.50 14.39 -15.25
N PRO A 40 3.05 13.36 -16.00
CA PRO A 40 2.31 13.56 -17.25
C PRO A 40 1.04 14.41 -17.13
N CYS A 41 0.43 14.46 -15.94
CA CYS A 41 -0.73 15.33 -15.68
C CYS A 41 -0.39 16.81 -15.51
N TRP A 42 0.89 17.15 -15.35
CA TRP A 42 1.36 18.51 -15.18
C TRP A 42 2.04 19.00 -16.44
N GLU A 43 1.73 20.24 -16.82
CA GLU A 43 2.32 20.94 -17.95
C GLU A 43 2.97 22.24 -17.48
N ALA A 44 4.14 22.54 -18.02
CA ALA A 44 4.89 23.74 -17.68
C ALA A 44 4.66 24.83 -18.73
N TYR A 45 4.14 25.97 -18.29
CA TYR A 45 3.86 27.14 -19.11
C TYR A 45 4.78 28.29 -18.72
N ARG A 46 5.54 28.81 -19.68
CA ARG A 46 6.35 30.01 -19.51
C ARG A 46 5.49 31.24 -19.80
N LEU A 47 5.38 32.12 -18.82
CA LEU A 47 4.67 33.39 -18.97
C LEU A 47 5.48 34.33 -19.87
N ALA A 48 4.81 35.01 -20.80
CA ALA A 48 5.43 35.98 -21.71
C ALA A 48 5.74 37.33 -21.02
N ASP A 49 6.07 37.32 -19.73
CA ASP A 49 6.40 38.51 -18.95
C ASP A 49 7.91 38.76 -18.86
N LYS A 50 8.31 39.93 -18.34
CA LYS A 50 9.73 40.28 -18.14
C LYS A 50 10.42 39.49 -17.02
N ARG A 51 9.68 38.67 -16.27
CA ARG A 51 10.14 37.96 -15.06
C ARG A 51 10.41 36.48 -15.31
N ASP A 52 10.13 36.00 -16.53
CA ASP A 52 10.42 34.65 -17.00
C ASP A 52 9.88 33.54 -16.09
N ARG A 53 8.68 33.77 -15.54
CA ARG A 53 8.07 32.84 -14.57
C ARG A 53 7.49 31.62 -15.28
N VAL A 54 7.65 30.46 -14.64
CA VAL A 54 7.01 29.20 -15.04
C VAL A 54 5.81 28.95 -14.13
N ILE A 55 4.67 28.62 -14.72
CA ILE A 55 3.50 28.09 -14.02
C ILE A 55 3.35 26.62 -14.42
N TYR A 56 3.17 25.76 -13.44
CA TYR A 56 2.79 24.37 -13.64
C TYR A 56 1.29 24.25 -13.49
N LEU A 57 0.64 23.67 -14.49
CA LEU A 57 -0.81 23.45 -14.50
C LEU A 57 -1.08 21.95 -14.54
N ASN A 58 -1.95 21.47 -13.66
CA ASN A 58 -2.48 20.12 -13.73
C ASN A 58 -3.69 20.10 -14.68
N ALA A 59 -3.56 19.44 -15.83
CA ALA A 59 -4.59 19.43 -16.86
C ALA A 59 -5.90 18.74 -16.44
N PHE A 60 -5.87 17.93 -15.37
CA PHE A 60 -7.02 17.13 -14.93
C PHE A 60 -7.73 17.73 -13.71
N SER A 61 -6.97 18.22 -12.71
CA SER A 61 -7.56 18.85 -11.51
C SER A 61 -7.81 20.35 -11.68
N GLY A 62 -7.11 21.00 -12.60
CA GLY A 62 -7.10 22.46 -12.73
C GLY A 62 -6.23 23.16 -11.68
N ASP A 63 -5.44 22.42 -10.90
CA ASP A 63 -4.51 22.99 -9.94
C ASP A 63 -3.38 23.75 -10.66
N ALA A 64 -2.95 24.86 -10.07
CA ALA A 64 -1.87 25.69 -10.58
C ALA A 64 -0.86 25.97 -9.48
N THR A 65 0.43 25.83 -9.77
CA THR A 65 1.51 26.16 -8.85
C THR A 65 2.68 26.80 -9.57
N THR A 66 3.42 27.66 -8.86
CA THR A 66 4.69 28.23 -9.33
C THR A 66 5.90 27.44 -8.84
N GLU A 67 5.70 26.54 -7.86
CA GLU A 67 6.73 25.63 -7.36
C GLU A 67 6.68 24.33 -8.17
N PHE A 68 7.83 23.70 -8.40
CA PHE A 68 7.86 22.44 -9.14
C PHE A 68 7.04 21.37 -8.39
N PRO A 69 5.96 20.84 -8.99
CA PRO A 69 5.10 19.89 -8.32
C PRO A 69 5.80 18.53 -8.29
N SER A 70 6.52 18.24 -7.20
CA SER A 70 7.06 16.90 -6.97
C SER A 70 5.90 15.94 -6.75
N THR A 71 5.75 15.01 -7.69
CA THR A 71 4.58 14.10 -7.74
C THR A 71 4.78 12.82 -6.93
N LEU A 72 5.73 12.84 -6.02
CA LEU A 72 6.30 11.65 -5.40
C LEU A 72 5.56 11.16 -4.15
N GLN A 73 4.34 11.63 -3.88
CA GLN A 73 3.47 10.89 -2.98
C GLN A 73 2.81 9.73 -3.74
N MET A 74 3.65 8.81 -4.23
CA MET A 74 3.18 7.56 -4.80
C MET A 74 2.61 6.71 -3.66
N ALA A 75 1.44 6.12 -3.88
CA ALA A 75 0.96 5.04 -3.03
C ALA A 75 2.04 3.94 -2.96
N ARG A 76 2.18 3.30 -1.80
CA ARG A 76 3.09 2.15 -1.68
C ARG A 76 2.61 1.02 -2.60
N GLY A 77 3.55 0.38 -3.28
CA GLY A 77 3.29 -0.73 -4.20
C GLY A 77 2.88 -0.29 -5.61
N GLY A 78 2.34 -1.22 -6.40
CA GLY A 78 2.00 -0.98 -7.80
C GLY A 78 1.31 -2.17 -8.47
N ILE A 79 1.14 -2.08 -9.79
CA ILE A 79 0.47 -3.12 -10.60
C ILE A 79 1.54 -3.93 -11.36
N LEU A 80 1.63 -5.22 -11.06
CA LEU A 80 2.46 -6.16 -11.82
C LEU A 80 1.62 -6.83 -12.92
N ALA A 81 1.71 -6.31 -14.15
CA ALA A 81 0.88 -6.71 -15.30
C ALA A 81 1.66 -7.49 -16.38
N ASP A 82 2.62 -8.30 -15.97
CA ASP A 82 3.41 -9.15 -16.88
C ASP A 82 2.54 -10.22 -17.56
N SER A 83 2.92 -10.61 -18.78
CA SER A 83 2.29 -11.72 -19.54
C SER A 83 2.16 -13.00 -18.70
N MET A 84 1.15 -13.81 -19.01
CA MET A 84 0.98 -15.14 -18.40
C MET A 84 2.21 -16.02 -18.65
N GLY A 85 2.61 -16.81 -17.65
CA GLY A 85 3.80 -17.67 -17.74
C GLY A 85 5.13 -17.00 -17.36
N LEU A 86 5.18 -15.67 -17.14
CA LEU A 86 6.42 -14.99 -16.70
C LEU A 86 6.76 -15.21 -15.22
N GLY A 87 5.95 -15.97 -14.48
CA GLY A 87 6.24 -16.32 -13.08
C GLY A 87 5.91 -15.22 -12.07
N LYS A 88 4.84 -14.46 -12.31
CA LYS A 88 4.34 -13.43 -11.37
C LYS A 88 4.18 -13.96 -9.95
N THR A 89 3.66 -15.18 -9.79
CA THR A 89 3.52 -15.84 -8.48
C THR A 89 4.86 -15.94 -7.76
N ILE A 90 5.90 -16.40 -8.44
CA ILE A 90 7.26 -16.53 -7.87
C ILE A 90 7.84 -15.15 -7.53
N MET A 91 7.62 -14.14 -8.37
CA MET A 91 8.04 -12.77 -8.07
C MET A 91 7.36 -12.26 -6.79
N THR A 92 6.06 -12.51 -6.62
CA THR A 92 5.32 -12.15 -5.40
C THR A 92 5.84 -12.92 -4.19
N ILE A 93 6.13 -14.22 -4.29
CA ILE A 93 6.71 -15.00 -3.19
C ILE A 93 8.07 -14.45 -2.79
N ALA A 94 8.93 -14.11 -3.76
CA ALA A 94 10.22 -13.49 -3.49
C ALA A 94 10.06 -12.13 -2.77
N LEU A 95 9.03 -11.36 -3.13
CA LEU A 95 8.69 -10.10 -2.47
C LEU A 95 8.25 -10.33 -1.01
N LEU A 96 7.38 -11.32 -0.76
CA LEU A 96 6.94 -11.67 0.60
C LEU A 96 8.15 -12.04 1.48
N LEU A 97 9.03 -12.89 0.97
CA LEU A 97 10.24 -13.34 1.67
C LEU A 97 11.22 -12.19 1.96
N ALA A 98 11.29 -11.18 1.09
CA ALA A 98 12.13 -10.01 1.31
C ALA A 98 11.68 -9.18 2.52
N HIS A 99 10.39 -9.23 2.89
CA HIS A 99 9.82 -8.50 4.03
C HIS A 99 9.76 -9.34 5.32
N SER A 100 9.77 -10.66 5.19
CA SER A 100 9.65 -11.61 6.31
C SER A 100 10.82 -11.54 7.30
N GLY A 101 11.98 -11.04 6.87
CA GLY A 101 13.18 -10.89 7.70
C GLY A 101 13.18 -9.68 8.65
N HIS A 102 12.15 -8.82 8.64
CA HIS A 102 12.17 -7.54 9.37
C HIS A 102 11.12 -7.42 10.50
N GLY A 103 10.37 -8.48 10.78
CA GLY A 103 9.22 -8.47 11.71
C GLY A 103 9.49 -8.92 13.16
N LEU A 104 10.70 -9.36 13.52
CA LEU A 104 11.01 -9.80 14.90
C LEU A 104 11.66 -8.73 15.81
N SER A 105 11.74 -7.46 15.42
CA SER A 105 12.24 -6.41 16.31
C SER A 105 11.14 -5.47 16.79
N GLY A 106 10.41 -5.93 17.81
CA GLY A 106 9.87 -5.00 18.79
C GLY A 106 11.01 -4.36 19.58
N SER A 107 11.28 -3.08 19.34
CA SER A 107 11.95 -2.21 20.31
C SER A 107 11.19 -0.87 20.37
N HIS A 108 10.28 -0.80 21.34
CA HIS A 108 9.85 0.46 21.94
C HIS A 108 11.08 1.32 22.28
N PRO A 109 11.10 2.62 21.94
CA PRO A 109 11.66 3.61 22.84
C PRO A 109 10.59 3.94 23.87
N THR A 110 10.83 3.47 25.08
CA THR A 110 10.27 4.01 26.32
C THR A 110 10.56 5.52 26.38
N SER A 111 9.52 6.34 26.35
CA SER A 111 9.56 7.66 26.98
C SER A 111 8.33 7.81 27.87
N GLN A 112 8.59 7.76 29.17
CA GLN A 112 7.65 8.01 30.24
C GLN A 112 7.25 9.49 30.24
N SER A 113 5.95 9.72 30.43
CA SER A 113 5.31 10.82 31.17
C SER A 113 5.90 12.24 31.13
N SER A 114 5.15 13.18 30.60
CA SER A 114 4.76 14.39 31.36
C SER A 114 3.47 14.94 30.80
N SER A 115 2.47 14.98 31.67
CA SER A 115 1.19 15.65 31.50
C SER A 115 1.42 17.14 31.64
N GLU A 116 1.10 17.94 30.61
CA GLU A 116 0.80 19.35 30.79
C GLU A 116 -0.37 19.71 29.86
N ASP A 117 -1.49 20.01 30.49
CA ASP A 117 -2.69 20.60 29.93
C ASP A 117 -2.37 21.99 29.37
N ILE A 118 -2.72 22.26 28.10
CA ILE A 118 -2.93 23.63 27.63
C ILE A 118 -4.21 23.67 26.81
N GLU A 119 -5.22 24.25 27.42
CA GLU A 119 -6.48 24.71 26.82
C GLU A 119 -6.18 25.69 25.67
N ILE A 120 -6.76 25.45 24.49
CA ILE A 120 -6.84 26.47 23.44
C ILE A 120 -8.28 26.97 23.39
N SER A 121 -8.42 28.22 23.82
CA SER A 121 -9.62 29.03 23.84
C SER A 121 -10.05 29.47 22.44
N ASP A 122 -11.37 29.57 22.29
CA ASP A 122 -12.12 30.17 21.18
C ASP A 122 -11.58 31.55 20.77
N ILE A 123 -11.36 31.75 19.46
CA ILE A 123 -11.68 33.03 18.80
C ILE A 123 -12.30 32.73 17.42
N SER A 124 -13.48 33.32 17.25
CA SER A 124 -14.40 33.24 16.13
C SER A 124 -14.03 34.11 14.92
N ASP A 125 -14.55 33.66 13.78
CA ASP A 125 -15.08 34.39 12.61
C ASP A 125 -14.22 35.40 11.84
N HIS A 126 -13.97 35.07 10.56
CA HIS A 126 -14.76 35.67 9.46
C HIS A 126 -14.53 34.95 8.11
N SER A 127 -15.59 34.32 7.60
CA SER A 127 -15.82 34.04 6.16
C SER A 127 -16.47 35.29 5.49
N PRO A 128 -16.65 35.42 4.14
CA PRO A 128 -16.78 34.34 3.14
C PRO A 128 -16.20 34.62 1.72
N SER A 129 -15.94 33.57 0.93
CA SER A 129 -16.42 33.55 -0.47
C SER A 129 -16.57 32.11 -1.00
N ASN A 130 -17.76 31.87 -1.53
CA ASN A 130 -18.29 30.58 -1.99
C ASN A 130 -17.73 30.20 -3.36
N LEU A 131 -17.32 28.94 -3.55
CA LEU A 131 -17.42 28.21 -4.82
C LEU A 131 -17.67 26.72 -4.52
N PRO A 132 -18.61 26.04 -5.20
CA PRO A 132 -19.10 24.74 -4.76
C PRO A 132 -18.13 23.63 -5.20
N LYS A 133 -17.30 23.14 -4.29
CA LYS A 133 -16.62 21.84 -4.45
C LYS A 133 -17.64 20.73 -4.21
N LYS A 134 -18.46 20.43 -5.23
CA LYS A 134 -19.28 19.21 -5.25
C LYS A 134 -18.38 18.02 -5.55
N VAL A 135 -17.53 17.67 -4.59
CA VAL A 135 -16.94 16.33 -4.52
C VAL A 135 -18.10 15.46 -4.09
N THR A 136 -18.55 14.57 -4.97
CA THR A 136 -19.48 13.50 -4.61
C THR A 136 -18.77 12.58 -3.62
N SER A 137 -18.80 12.96 -2.35
CA SER A 137 -18.39 12.11 -1.24
C SER A 137 -19.28 10.86 -1.29
N PHE A 138 -18.66 9.73 -1.67
CA PHE A 138 -19.25 8.43 -1.42
C PHE A 138 -19.33 8.30 0.10
N SER A 139 -20.49 8.59 0.69
CA SER A 139 -20.67 8.63 2.16
C SER A 139 -20.29 7.32 2.87
N GLY A 140 -20.15 6.21 2.13
CA GLY A 140 -19.62 4.94 2.63
C GLY A 140 -18.13 4.98 3.01
N PHE A 141 -17.28 5.74 2.31
CA PHE A 141 -15.84 5.83 2.60
C PHE A 141 -15.55 6.69 3.85
N ASP A 142 -16.31 7.78 4.06
CA ASP A 142 -16.14 8.65 5.24
C ASP A 142 -16.47 7.94 6.56
N LYS A 143 -17.43 7.00 6.53
CA LYS A 143 -17.78 6.18 7.71
C LYS A 143 -16.67 5.20 8.09
N PHE A 144 -15.87 4.76 7.11
CA PHE A 144 -14.74 3.83 7.29
C PHE A 144 -13.54 4.53 7.95
N MET A 145 -13.23 5.77 7.56
CA MET A 145 -12.12 6.57 8.12
C MET A 145 -12.29 6.93 9.61
N LYS A 146 -13.54 6.99 10.12
CA LYS A 146 -13.83 7.28 11.54
C LYS A 146 -13.69 6.07 12.47
N ARG A 147 -13.61 4.84 11.94
CA ARG A 147 -13.34 3.62 12.72
C ARG A 147 -11.84 3.29 12.66
N LYS A 148 -11.01 4.13 13.29
CA LYS A 148 -9.67 3.68 13.72
C LYS A 148 -9.82 2.72 14.89
N ASN A 149 -10.36 1.53 14.63
CA ASN A 149 -9.93 0.37 15.41
C ASN A 149 -8.43 0.28 15.16
N THR A 150 -7.65 0.13 16.23
CA THR A 150 -6.22 -0.16 16.15
C THR A 150 -6.03 -1.34 15.21
N LEU A 151 -5.58 -1.08 13.98
CA LEU A 151 -5.30 -2.13 13.00
C LEU A 151 -4.28 -3.06 13.65
N ALA A 152 -4.58 -4.34 13.70
CA ALA A 152 -3.60 -5.32 14.14
C ALA A 152 -2.44 -5.28 13.14
N ASP A 153 -1.23 -5.05 13.63
CA ASP A 153 -0.03 -5.24 12.82
C ASP A 153 0.04 -6.74 12.47
N GLY A 154 0.10 -7.04 11.19
CA GLY A 154 -0.13 -8.39 10.69
C GLY A 154 0.55 -8.62 9.34
N GLY A 155 0.45 -9.86 8.86
CA GLY A 155 1.08 -10.29 7.61
C GLY A 155 0.40 -9.80 6.33
N SER A 156 0.79 -10.41 5.21
CA SER A 156 0.28 -10.12 3.87
C SER A 156 -1.01 -10.88 3.57
N LEU A 157 -2.01 -10.19 3.01
CA LEU A 157 -3.26 -10.80 2.56
C LEU A 157 -3.24 -11.02 1.04
N ILE A 158 -3.39 -12.27 0.60
CA ILE A 158 -3.55 -12.66 -0.80
C ILE A 158 -5.01 -12.98 -1.07
N ILE A 159 -5.62 -12.27 -2.02
CA ILE A 159 -6.99 -12.52 -2.48
C ILE A 159 -6.94 -13.10 -3.88
N CYS A 160 -7.53 -14.28 -4.09
CA CYS A 160 -7.52 -14.94 -5.39
C CYS A 160 -8.83 -15.69 -5.68
N PRO A 161 -9.06 -16.14 -6.94
CA PRO A 161 -10.17 -17.06 -7.24
C PRO A 161 -10.11 -18.31 -6.35
N MET A 162 -11.27 -18.83 -5.94
CA MET A 162 -11.36 -19.98 -5.02
C MET A 162 -10.52 -21.18 -5.49
N THR A 163 -10.50 -21.44 -6.79
CA THR A 163 -9.75 -22.55 -7.40
C THR A 163 -8.23 -22.42 -7.26
N LEU A 164 -7.72 -21.21 -7.00
CA LEU A 164 -6.28 -20.94 -6.86
C LEU A 164 -5.81 -20.94 -5.40
N LEU A 165 -6.70 -21.06 -4.40
CA LEU A 165 -6.30 -21.07 -2.98
C LEU A 165 -5.24 -22.14 -2.69
N GLY A 166 -5.51 -23.37 -3.11
CA GLY A 166 -4.60 -24.50 -2.94
C GLY A 166 -3.30 -24.34 -3.72
N GLN A 167 -3.38 -23.78 -4.94
CA GLN A 167 -2.21 -23.53 -5.77
C GLN A 167 -1.28 -22.49 -5.14
N TRP A 168 -1.82 -21.37 -4.66
CA TRP A 168 -1.02 -20.35 -3.97
C TRP A 168 -0.31 -20.92 -2.74
N LYS A 169 -1.03 -21.70 -1.93
CA LYS A 169 -0.44 -22.37 -0.77
C LYS A 169 0.71 -23.30 -1.20
N ALA A 170 0.47 -24.17 -2.18
CA ALA A 170 1.48 -25.12 -2.66
C ALA A 170 2.72 -24.43 -3.25
N GLU A 171 2.54 -23.35 -4.01
CA GLU A 171 3.63 -22.55 -4.58
C GLU A 171 4.48 -21.90 -3.48
N ILE A 172 3.87 -21.32 -2.45
CA ILE A 172 4.61 -20.77 -1.30
C ILE A 172 5.38 -21.87 -0.59
N GLU A 173 4.74 -23.00 -0.25
CA GLU A 173 5.39 -24.12 0.43
C GLU A 173 6.53 -24.76 -0.39
N THR A 174 6.42 -24.72 -1.73
CA THR A 174 7.44 -25.27 -2.64
C THR A 174 8.63 -24.32 -2.80
N HIS A 175 8.37 -23.02 -2.89
CA HIS A 175 9.39 -22.02 -3.25
C HIS A 175 9.98 -21.26 -2.07
N ALA A 176 9.33 -21.27 -0.91
CA ALA A 176 9.87 -20.73 0.34
C ALA A 176 10.53 -21.85 1.17
N GLN A 177 11.63 -21.56 1.84
CA GLN A 177 12.24 -22.50 2.79
C GLN A 177 11.23 -22.88 3.89
N PRO A 178 11.15 -24.15 4.32
CA PRO A 178 10.24 -24.55 5.38
C PRO A 178 10.44 -23.71 6.65
N GLY A 179 9.37 -23.14 7.18
CA GLY A 179 9.40 -22.29 8.37
C GLY A 179 9.79 -20.82 8.13
N SER A 180 10.12 -20.43 6.89
CA SER A 180 10.40 -19.02 6.56
C SER A 180 9.15 -18.15 6.41
N LEU A 181 7.99 -18.78 6.15
CA LEU A 181 6.68 -18.14 6.04
C LEU A 181 5.61 -19.04 6.66
N SER A 182 4.79 -18.48 7.53
CA SER A 182 3.56 -19.10 8.02
C SER A 182 2.38 -18.72 7.13
N VAL A 183 1.68 -19.74 6.60
CA VAL A 183 0.59 -19.55 5.62
C VAL A 183 -0.74 -20.08 6.17
N TYR A 184 -1.76 -19.23 6.22
CA TYR A 184 -3.12 -19.58 6.61
C TYR A 184 -4.10 -19.43 5.45
N VAL A 185 -4.91 -20.47 5.17
CA VAL A 185 -5.96 -20.40 4.15
C VAL A 185 -7.29 -20.11 4.84
N HIS A 186 -7.79 -18.89 4.69
CA HIS A 186 -9.05 -18.43 5.24
C HIS A 186 -10.21 -18.77 4.29
N TYR A 187 -10.79 -19.96 4.48
CA TYR A 187 -11.89 -20.47 3.66
C TYR A 187 -12.79 -21.46 4.44
N GLY A 188 -14.04 -21.62 3.99
CA GLY A 188 -15.00 -22.58 4.57
C GLY A 188 -15.88 -22.00 5.70
N GLN A 189 -16.76 -22.83 6.26
CA GLN A 189 -17.73 -22.40 7.28
C GLN A 189 -17.12 -22.32 8.68
N SER A 190 -16.14 -23.17 9.00
CA SER A 190 -15.46 -23.22 10.31
C SER A 190 -14.24 -22.29 10.41
N ARG A 191 -14.21 -21.23 9.60
CA ARG A 191 -13.09 -20.30 9.53
C ARG A 191 -13.03 -19.37 10.75
N GLN A 192 -11.82 -19.01 11.14
CA GLN A 192 -11.58 -18.11 12.26
C GLN A 192 -11.89 -16.67 11.85
N LYS A 193 -12.70 -15.96 12.64
CA LYS A 193 -13.09 -14.56 12.37
C LYS A 193 -12.30 -13.54 13.18
N ASP A 194 -11.50 -13.99 14.15
CA ASP A 194 -10.71 -13.10 14.99
C ASP A 194 -9.49 -12.58 14.20
N ALA A 195 -9.46 -11.27 13.95
CA ALA A 195 -8.37 -10.59 13.27
C ALA A 195 -7.02 -10.81 13.97
N LYS A 196 -6.99 -10.93 15.31
CA LYS A 196 -5.74 -11.16 16.06
C LYS A 196 -5.13 -12.52 15.78
N LEU A 197 -5.96 -13.53 15.52
CA LEU A 197 -5.50 -14.87 15.19
C LEU A 197 -4.99 -14.93 13.75
N LEU A 198 -5.66 -14.23 12.83
CA LEU A 198 -5.20 -14.11 11.44
C LEU A 198 -3.87 -13.37 11.34
N ALA A 199 -3.67 -12.33 12.15
CA ALA A 199 -2.44 -11.53 12.19
C ALA A 199 -1.20 -12.31 12.69
N GLN A 200 -1.38 -13.50 13.29
CA GLN A 200 -0.26 -14.36 13.69
C GLN A 200 0.41 -15.06 12.50
N SER A 201 -0.23 -15.07 11.33
CA SER A 201 0.33 -15.65 10.11
C SER A 201 1.00 -14.58 9.26
N ASP A 202 2.13 -14.92 8.64
CA ASP A 202 2.85 -14.04 7.72
C ASP A 202 2.08 -13.84 6.41
N VAL A 203 1.33 -14.87 5.98
CA VAL A 203 0.50 -14.84 4.77
C VAL A 203 -0.88 -15.42 5.06
N VAL A 204 -1.93 -14.66 4.79
CA VAL A 204 -3.32 -15.13 4.78
C VAL A 204 -3.81 -15.18 3.33
N ILE A 205 -4.35 -16.32 2.91
CA ILE A 205 -4.90 -16.51 1.56
C ILE A 205 -6.41 -16.66 1.67
N THR A 206 -7.17 -15.85 0.93
CA THR A 206 -8.63 -15.95 0.89
C THR A 206 -9.18 -15.74 -0.52
N SER A 207 -10.49 -15.91 -0.66
CA SER A 207 -11.18 -15.73 -1.94
C SER A 207 -12.03 -14.47 -1.96
N TYR A 208 -12.25 -13.93 -3.16
CA TYR A 208 -13.16 -12.80 -3.37
C TYR A 208 -14.55 -13.03 -2.78
N GLY A 209 -15.08 -14.26 -2.89
CA GLY A 209 -16.40 -14.60 -2.36
C GLY A 209 -16.47 -14.55 -0.83
N VAL A 210 -15.42 -15.03 -0.14
CA VAL A 210 -15.33 -14.93 1.33
C VAL A 210 -15.26 -13.47 1.75
N LEU A 211 -14.38 -12.68 1.14
CA LEU A 211 -14.22 -11.26 1.45
C LEU A 211 -15.53 -10.47 1.24
N ALA A 212 -16.22 -10.70 0.12
CA ALA A 212 -17.50 -10.07 -0.16
C ALA A 212 -18.57 -10.45 0.87
N SER A 213 -18.61 -11.72 1.29
CA SER A 213 -19.56 -12.19 2.31
C SER A 213 -19.31 -11.56 3.70
N GLU A 214 -18.05 -11.39 4.08
CA GLU A 214 -17.67 -10.80 5.36
C GLU A 214 -17.90 -9.30 5.38
N PHE A 215 -17.56 -8.60 4.29
CA PHE A 215 -17.88 -7.19 4.12
C PHE A 215 -19.39 -6.92 4.24
N SER A 216 -20.20 -7.75 3.58
CA SER A 216 -21.66 -7.62 3.63
C SER A 216 -22.22 -7.84 5.03
N ALA A 217 -21.63 -8.74 5.82
CA ALA A 217 -22.05 -9.02 7.19
C ALA A 217 -21.67 -7.90 8.19
N GLU A 218 -20.65 -7.10 7.89
CA GLU A 218 -20.20 -5.99 8.76
C GLU A 218 -20.92 -4.67 8.49
N VAL A 219 -21.45 -4.49 7.28
CA VAL A 219 -22.17 -3.26 6.86
C VAL A 219 -23.64 -3.26 7.30
N ILE A 220 -24.19 -4.40 7.73
CA ILE A 220 -25.53 -4.55 8.32
C ILE A 220 -25.46 -4.32 9.84
#